data_AF-A0A9J9GE25-F1
#
_entry.id   AF-A0A9J9GE25-F1
#
_cell.length_a   1.000
_cell.length_b   1.000
_cell.length_c   1.000
_cell.angle_alpha   90.00
_cell.angle_beta   90.00
_cell.angle_gamma   90.00
#
_symmetry.space_group_name_H-M   'P 1'
#
loop_
_entity.id
_entity.type
_entity.pdbx_description
1 polymer ?
#
loop_
_entity_poly.entity_id
_entity_poly.type
_entity_poly.pdbx_seq_one_letter_code
_entity_poly.pdbx_strand_id
1 'polypeptide(L)'
;MAAVDYGLYNLAQLQAAGYCVDTLNDAEKAKIFYLTHHLGLADAKRFIRKTITEENAHKLLVAQIGAKKAATKASKNSNSYVKGHRTWLCKYIDDHINLGTFYCPKIEFTEKQESGGLEIVIKKIKGGSK
;
A
#
# COMPACT_ATOMS: atom_id res chain seq x y z
N MET A 1 -6.83 -4.14 -19.37
CA MET A 1 -8.05 -4.21 -18.53
C MET A 1 -7.81 -4.87 -17.17
N ALA A 2 -7.24 -6.08 -17.08
CA ALA A 2 -7.19 -6.85 -15.82
C ALA A 2 -6.63 -6.17 -14.55
N ALA A 3 -5.59 -5.32 -14.65
CA ALA A 3 -4.98 -4.71 -13.47
C ALA A 3 -5.87 -3.65 -12.80
N VAL A 4 -6.62 -2.88 -13.60
CA VAL A 4 -7.56 -1.86 -13.12
C VAL A 4 -8.78 -2.55 -12.50
N ASP A 5 -9.32 -3.56 -13.17
CA ASP A 5 -10.46 -4.34 -12.66
C ASP A 5 -10.13 -5.01 -11.31
N TYR A 6 -8.92 -5.58 -11.20
CA TYR A 6 -8.44 -6.17 -9.95
C TYR A 6 -8.27 -5.14 -8.83
N GLY A 7 -7.75 -3.95 -9.15
CA GLY A 7 -7.66 -2.84 -8.21
C GLY A 7 -9.03 -2.41 -7.70
N LEU A 8 -9.99 -2.18 -8.60
CA LEU A 8 -11.35 -1.78 -8.26
C LEU A 8 -12.05 -2.82 -7.38
N TYR A 9 -11.90 -4.11 -7.72
CA TYR A 9 -12.41 -5.21 -6.89
C TYR A 9 -11.83 -5.15 -5.46
N ASN A 10 -10.51 -4.97 -5.32
CA ASN A 10 -9.88 -4.89 -3.99
C ASN A 10 -10.35 -3.67 -3.18
N LEU A 11 -10.57 -2.52 -3.82
CA LEU A 11 -11.14 -1.35 -3.13
C LEU A 11 -12.56 -1.62 -2.65
N ALA A 12 -13.43 -2.20 -3.48
CA ALA A 12 -14.78 -2.57 -3.07
C ALA A 12 -14.77 -3.53 -1.86
N GLN A 13 -13.85 -4.50 -1.86
CA GLN A 13 -13.70 -5.46 -0.76
C GLN A 13 -13.06 -4.88 0.51
N LEU A 14 -12.36 -3.75 0.41
CA LEU A 14 -11.95 -2.95 1.55
C LEU A 14 -13.13 -2.12 2.06
N GLN A 15 -13.89 -1.48 1.18
CA GLN A 15 -15.09 -0.73 1.56
C GLN A 15 -16.09 -1.63 2.31
N ALA A 16 -16.38 -2.81 1.77
CA ALA A 16 -17.23 -3.82 2.41
C ALA A 16 -16.68 -4.32 3.77
N ALA A 17 -15.37 -4.16 4.02
CA ALA A 17 -14.73 -4.49 5.29
C ALA A 17 -14.66 -3.30 6.27
N GLY A 18 -15.34 -2.19 5.96
CA GLY A 18 -15.50 -1.02 6.83
C GLY A 18 -14.42 0.07 6.65
N TYR A 19 -13.61 0.02 5.59
CA TYR A 19 -12.62 1.07 5.32
C TYR A 19 -13.22 2.21 4.48
N CYS A 20 -12.97 3.46 4.86
CA CYS A 20 -13.48 4.67 4.17
C CYS A 20 -12.71 5.00 2.87
N VAL A 21 -12.65 4.05 1.93
CA VAL A 21 -11.86 4.20 0.69
C VAL A 21 -12.48 5.16 -0.33
N ASP A 22 -13.78 5.44 -0.23
CA ASP A 22 -14.52 6.39 -1.07
C ASP A 22 -14.07 7.84 -0.85
N THR A 23 -13.52 8.15 0.33
CA THR A 23 -13.00 9.48 0.68
C THR A 23 -11.65 9.81 0.04
N LEU A 24 -11.02 8.83 -0.62
CA LEU A 24 -9.71 8.99 -1.25
C LEU A 24 -9.85 9.61 -2.65
N ASN A 25 -8.92 10.50 -2.99
CA ASN A 25 -8.74 10.93 -4.38
C ASN A 25 -8.05 9.82 -5.21
N ASP A 26 -7.92 9.99 -6.52
CA ASP A 26 -7.44 8.92 -7.41
C ASP A 26 -5.95 8.61 -7.20
N ALA A 27 -5.16 9.63 -6.86
CA ALA A 27 -3.76 9.47 -6.48
C ALA A 27 -3.60 8.58 -5.23
N GLU A 28 -4.47 8.77 -4.24
CA GLU A 28 -4.50 7.99 -3.01
C GLU A 28 -5.05 6.57 -3.23
N LYS A 29 -6.10 6.43 -4.06
CA LYS A 29 -6.61 5.12 -4.49
C LYS A 29 -5.54 4.30 -5.19
N ALA A 30 -4.71 4.91 -6.04
CA ALA A 30 -3.60 4.24 -6.70
C ALA A 30 -2.60 3.62 -5.71
N LYS A 31 -2.33 4.28 -4.57
CA LYS A 31 -1.48 3.71 -3.52
C LYS A 31 -2.12 2.48 -2.86
N ILE A 32 -3.43 2.50 -2.64
CA ILE A 32 -4.17 1.33 -2.11
C ILE A 32 -4.24 0.19 -3.13
N PHE A 33 -4.38 0.49 -4.43
CA PHE A 33 -4.26 -0.50 -5.49
C PHE A 33 -2.90 -1.19 -5.44
N TYR A 34 -1.80 -0.42 -5.39
CA TYR A 34 -0.46 -1.01 -5.29
C TYR A 34 -0.28 -1.84 -4.02
N LEU A 35 -0.76 -1.35 -2.87
CA LEU A 35 -0.69 -2.10 -1.61
C LEU A 35 -1.40 -3.46 -1.72
N THR A 36 -2.63 -3.47 -2.24
CA THR A 36 -3.42 -4.70 -2.38
C THR A 36 -2.90 -5.61 -3.48
N HIS A 37 -2.24 -5.06 -4.51
CA HIS A 37 -1.54 -5.84 -5.52
C HIS A 37 -0.32 -6.57 -4.94
N HIS A 38 0.51 -5.87 -4.16
CA HIS A 38 1.73 -6.46 -3.60
C HIS A 38 1.51 -7.46 -2.47
N LEU A 39 0.42 -7.31 -1.69
CA LEU A 39 0.14 -8.15 -0.54
C LEU A 39 -1.01 -9.14 -0.76
N GLY A 40 -1.85 -8.90 -1.76
CA GLY A 40 -3.20 -9.44 -1.77
C GLY A 40 -4.09 -8.80 -0.70
N LEU A 41 -5.40 -8.98 -0.84
CA LEU A 41 -6.40 -8.34 0.02
C LEU A 41 -6.25 -8.70 1.50
N ALA A 42 -5.99 -9.97 1.82
CA ALA A 42 -5.93 -10.45 3.21
C ALA A 42 -4.77 -9.82 3.99
N ASP A 43 -3.55 -9.87 3.45
CA ASP A 43 -2.39 -9.27 4.10
C ASP A 43 -2.40 -7.74 4.00
N ALA A 44 -3.03 -7.13 3.00
CA ALA A 44 -3.27 -5.69 2.98
C ALA A 44 -4.15 -5.24 4.16
N LYS A 45 -5.24 -5.97 4.47
CA LYS A 45 -6.07 -5.71 5.67
C LYS A 45 -5.24 -5.80 6.95
N ARG A 46 -4.39 -6.82 7.09
CA ARG A 46 -3.48 -6.99 8.23
C ARG A 46 -2.45 -5.86 8.31
N PHE A 47 -1.88 -5.45 7.17
CA PHE A 47 -0.93 -4.35 7.07
C PHE A 47 -1.54 -3.03 7.54
N ILE A 48 -2.74 -2.70 7.05
CA ILE A 48 -3.50 -1.51 7.45
C ILE A 48 -3.78 -1.55 8.95
N ARG A 49 -4.21 -2.70 9.48
CA ARG A 49 -4.52 -2.89 10.91
C ARG A 49 -3.29 -2.98 11.82
N LYS A 50 -2.08 -3.09 11.26
CA LYS A 50 -0.82 -3.35 12.00
C LYS A 50 -0.85 -4.68 12.76
N THR A 51 -1.36 -5.73 12.12
CA THR A 51 -1.54 -7.08 12.70
C THR A 51 -0.79 -8.16 11.92
N ILE A 52 0.15 -7.78 11.06
CA ILE A 52 1.06 -8.73 10.41
C ILE A 52 2.04 -9.27 11.47
N THR A 53 2.20 -10.59 11.49
CA THR A 53 3.15 -11.29 12.37
C THR A 53 4.58 -11.18 11.84
N GLU A 54 5.59 -11.35 12.70
CA GLU A 54 7.00 -11.37 12.29
C GLU A 54 7.28 -12.45 11.23
N GLU A 55 6.72 -13.65 11.38
CA GLU A 55 6.84 -14.73 10.40
C GLU A 55 6.25 -14.35 9.04
N ASN A 56 5.03 -13.80 9.01
CA ASN A 56 4.41 -13.38 7.75
C ASN A 56 5.18 -12.20 7.13
N ALA A 57 5.61 -11.22 7.92
CA ALA A 57 6.40 -10.10 7.42
C ALA A 57 7.73 -10.57 6.84
N HIS A 58 8.39 -11.54 7.48
CA HIS A 58 9.60 -12.17 6.96
C HIS A 58 9.32 -12.86 5.62
N LYS A 59 8.32 -13.75 5.57
CA LYS A 59 7.94 -14.48 4.35
C LYS A 59 7.63 -13.52 3.19
N LEU A 60 6.81 -12.51 3.42
CA LEU A 60 6.44 -11.50 2.43
C LEU A 60 7.66 -10.72 1.94
N LEU A 61 8.47 -10.20 2.87
CA LEU A 61 9.63 -9.40 2.52
C LEU A 61 10.68 -10.22 1.75
N VAL A 62 10.91 -11.47 2.14
CA VAL A 62 11.81 -12.38 1.40
C VAL A 62 11.29 -12.65 0.00
N ALA A 63 9.99 -12.90 -0.16
CA ALA A 63 9.40 -13.12 -1.48
C ALA A 63 9.51 -11.88 -2.38
N GLN A 64 9.42 -10.69 -1.80
CA GLN A 64 9.44 -9.42 -2.55
C GLN A 64 10.84 -8.96 -2.95
N ILE A 65 11.85 -9.13 -2.07
CA ILE A 65 13.19 -8.56 -2.30
C ILE A 65 14.35 -9.53 -2.09
N GLY A 66 14.07 -10.79 -1.78
CA GLY A 66 15.06 -11.83 -1.49
C GLY A 66 15.62 -11.78 -0.07
N ALA A 67 16.11 -12.93 0.40
CA ALA A 67 16.51 -13.15 1.80
C ALA A 67 17.58 -12.18 2.30
N LYS A 68 18.65 -11.96 1.52
CA LYS A 68 19.75 -11.07 1.92
C LYS A 68 19.29 -9.62 2.14
N LYS A 69 18.45 -9.11 1.25
CA LYS A 69 17.92 -7.74 1.38
C LYS A 69 16.89 -7.66 2.51
N ALA A 70 16.05 -8.68 2.69
CA ALA A 70 15.08 -8.77 3.77
C ALA A 70 15.77 -8.71 5.15
N ALA A 71 16.80 -9.52 5.37
CA ALA A 71 17.59 -9.50 6.60
C ALA A 71 18.19 -8.10 6.86
N THR A 72 18.78 -7.48 5.84
CA THR A 72 19.31 -6.10 5.93
C THR A 72 18.24 -5.09 6.33
N LYS A 73 17.02 -5.20 5.78
CA LYS A 73 15.90 -4.31 6.13
C LYS A 73 15.45 -4.53 7.58
N ALA A 74 15.35 -5.77 8.05
CA ALA A 74 15.03 -6.05 9.44
C ALA A 74 16.08 -5.49 10.40
N SER A 75 17.38 -5.73 10.14
CA SER A 75 18.46 -5.23 11.00
C SER A 75 18.47 -3.70 11.11
N LYS A 76 18.23 -2.98 10.01
CA LYS A 76 18.08 -1.52 10.02
C LYS A 76 16.84 -1.01 10.76
N ASN A 77 15.89 -1.89 11.07
CA ASN A 77 14.63 -1.57 11.73
C ASN A 77 14.49 -2.34 13.06
N SER A 78 15.53 -2.27 13.90
CA SER A 78 15.57 -2.89 15.24
C SER A 78 15.41 -4.42 15.22
N ASN A 79 15.97 -5.09 14.21
CA ASN A 79 15.84 -6.54 13.99
C ASN A 79 14.38 -7.04 13.89
N SER A 80 13.44 -6.19 13.45
CA SER A 80 12.03 -6.57 13.24
C SER A 80 11.70 -6.63 11.76
N TYR A 81 11.21 -7.78 11.29
CA TYR A 81 10.68 -7.94 9.95
C TYR A 81 9.38 -7.18 9.77
N VAL A 82 8.53 -7.04 10.80
CA VAL A 82 7.32 -6.21 10.71
C VAL A 82 7.68 -4.76 10.41
N LYS A 83 8.61 -4.18 11.16
CA LYS A 83 9.08 -2.79 10.91
C LYS A 83 9.82 -2.69 9.58
N GLY A 84 10.72 -3.63 9.29
CA GLY A 84 11.49 -3.66 8.05
C GLY A 84 10.62 -3.74 6.79
N HIS A 85 9.62 -4.62 6.79
CA HIS A 85 8.67 -4.79 5.70
C HIS A 85 7.80 -3.55 5.52
N ARG A 86 7.24 -3.00 6.61
CA ARG A 86 6.42 -1.79 6.55
C ARG A 86 7.20 -0.59 6.00
N THR A 87 8.38 -0.32 6.55
CA THR A 87 9.23 0.80 6.10
C THR A 87 9.60 0.64 4.63
N TRP A 88 9.98 -0.56 4.20
CA TRP A 88 10.34 -0.81 2.81
C TRP A 88 9.14 -0.65 1.86
N LEU A 89 7.99 -1.27 2.17
CA LEU A 89 6.84 -1.26 1.28
C LEU A 89 6.22 0.14 1.16
N CYS A 90 6.12 0.89 2.27
CA CYS A 90 5.64 2.27 2.21
C CYS A 90 6.54 3.13 1.33
N LYS A 91 7.87 3.04 1.52
CA LYS A 91 8.82 3.77 0.66
C LYS A 91 8.71 3.33 -0.80
N TYR A 92 8.64 2.03 -1.05
CA TYR A 92 8.53 1.51 -2.41
C TYR A 92 7.29 2.05 -3.13
N ILE A 93 6.12 1.98 -2.51
CA ILE A 93 4.86 2.48 -3.09
C ILE A 93 4.90 4.00 -3.26
N ASP A 94 5.41 4.74 -2.28
CA ASP A 94 5.52 6.20 -2.39
C ASP A 94 6.48 6.63 -3.51
N ASP A 95 7.57 5.89 -3.74
CA ASP A 95 8.52 6.16 -4.82
C ASP A 95 7.94 5.77 -6.21
N HIS A 96 7.03 4.78 -6.30
CA HIS A 96 6.45 4.30 -7.57
C HIS A 96 5.11 4.94 -7.94
N ILE A 97 4.39 5.49 -6.96
CA ILE A 97 3.18 6.30 -7.17
C ILE A 97 3.53 7.76 -6.91
N ASN A 98 4.33 8.30 -7.83
CA ASN A 98 4.74 9.70 -7.84
C ASN A 98 4.16 10.42 -9.07
N LEU A 99 3.11 11.21 -8.83
CA LEU A 99 2.44 12.00 -9.87
C LEU A 99 3.27 13.17 -10.39
N GLY A 100 4.43 13.49 -9.78
CA GLY A 100 5.42 14.36 -10.40
C GLY A 100 6.12 13.72 -11.60
N THR A 101 6.20 12.39 -11.63
CA THR A 101 6.95 11.63 -12.64
C THR A 101 6.05 10.89 -13.62
N PHE A 102 4.89 10.39 -13.17
CA PHE A 102 4.02 9.50 -13.95
C PHE A 102 2.69 10.12 -14.38
N TYR A 103 2.47 11.41 -14.12
CA TYR A 103 1.28 12.12 -14.59
C TYR A 103 1.35 12.39 -16.10
N CYS A 104 0.28 12.06 -16.83
CA CYS A 104 0.17 12.33 -18.26
C CYS A 104 -0.71 13.57 -18.50
N PRO A 105 -0.12 14.74 -18.83
CA PRO A 105 -0.88 15.98 -19.01
C PRO A 105 -1.76 15.98 -20.28
N LYS A 106 -1.63 14.98 -21.16
CA LYS A 106 -2.36 14.90 -22.43
C LYS A 106 -3.73 14.23 -22.31
N ILE A 107 -4.11 13.78 -21.12
CA ILE A 107 -5.44 13.22 -20.86
C ILE A 107 -6.28 14.34 -20.24
N GLU A 108 -7.25 14.86 -21.00
CA GLU A 108 -8.05 16.06 -20.71
C GLU A 108 -8.86 16.03 -19.39
N PHE A 109 -8.90 14.90 -18.69
CA PHE A 109 -9.80 14.68 -17.53
C PHE A 109 -9.10 14.53 -16.18
N THR A 110 -7.78 14.71 -16.10
CA THR A 110 -7.06 14.57 -14.84
C THR A 110 -6.44 15.89 -14.43
N GLU A 111 -6.96 16.54 -13.39
CA GLU A 111 -6.15 17.51 -12.65
C GLU A 111 -5.08 16.74 -11.86
N LYS A 112 -3.88 17.34 -11.71
CA LYS A 112 -2.83 16.73 -10.89
C LYS A 112 -3.27 16.73 -9.43
N GLN A 113 -3.76 15.60 -8.95
CA GLN A 113 -4.11 15.40 -7.55
C GLN A 113 -2.87 15.12 -6.72
N GLU A 114 -2.77 15.71 -5.53
CA GLU A 114 -1.68 15.39 -4.60
C GLU A 114 -2.04 14.17 -3.74
N SER A 115 -1.03 13.39 -3.36
CA SER A 115 -1.17 12.27 -2.44
C SER A 115 -0.10 12.34 -1.36
N GLY A 116 -0.52 12.29 -0.09
CA GLY A 116 0.41 12.08 1.02
C GLY A 116 1.04 10.68 0.97
N GLY A 117 2.07 10.44 1.79
CA GLY A 117 2.70 9.11 1.88
C GLY A 117 1.70 8.00 2.25
N LEU A 118 1.99 6.74 1.91
CA LEU A 118 1.06 5.61 2.12
C LEU A 118 0.54 5.52 3.56
N GLU A 119 1.37 5.84 4.57
CA GLU A 119 0.94 5.86 5.97
C GLU A 119 -0.17 6.89 6.26
N ILE A 120 -0.15 8.04 5.57
CA ILE A 120 -1.18 9.09 5.69
C ILE A 120 -2.47 8.58 5.06
N VAL A 121 -2.40 8.00 3.86
CA VAL A 121 -3.55 7.41 3.17
C VAL A 121 -4.19 6.30 4.01
N ILE A 122 -3.37 5.42 4.60
CA ILE A 122 -3.84 4.36 5.51
C ILE A 122 -4.57 4.95 6.71
N LYS A 123 -4.09 6.06 7.29
CA LYS A 123 -4.78 6.72 8.41
C LYS A 123 -6.16 7.25 8.02
N LYS A 124 -6.30 7.84 6.82
CA LYS A 124 -7.58 8.34 6.31
C LYS A 124 -8.65 7.24 6.25
N ILE A 125 -8.30 6.08 5.69
CA ILE A 125 -9.28 4.98 5.50
C ILE A 125 -9.61 4.19 6.77
N LYS A 126 -8.79 4.29 7.83
CA LYS A 126 -9.04 3.60 9.11
C LYS A 126 -10.06 4.32 9.99
N GLY A 127 -10.39 5.58 9.71
CA GLY A 127 -11.28 6.41 10.53
C GLY A 127 -12.77 6.02 10.54
N GLY A 128 -13.15 4.91 9.89
CA GLY A 128 -14.55 4.47 9.76
C GLY A 128 -15.05 3.44 10.78
N SER A 129 -14.18 2.89 11.65
CA SER A 129 -14.64 2.01 12.72
C SER A 129 -15.27 2.84 13.84
N LYS A 130 -16.59 3.06 13.73
CA LYS A 130 -17.45 3.11 14.91
C LYS A 130 -17.58 1.71 15.51
#